data_AF-A0A151ULX1-F1
#
_entry.id   AF-A0A151ULX1-F1
#
_cell.length_a   1.000
_cell.length_b   1.000
_cell.length_c   1.000
_cell.angle_alpha   90.00
_cell.angle_beta   90.00
_cell.angle_gamma   90.00
#
_symmetry.space_group_name_H-M   'P 1'
#
loop_
_entity.id
_entity.type
_entity.pdbx_description
1 polymer ?
#
loop_
_entity_poly.entity_id
_entity_poly.type
_entity_poly.pdbx_seq_one_letter_code
_entity_poly.pdbx_strand_id
1 'polypeptide(L)'
;QPALRVWLQQGAGVGVSEYQQYMARQCAATICDWLYAAREGEAWLEGRWGREPLQASDITVLVRNRNEAVLVRDALAALMIPAVYLSNRDSVFETPEALELQWILQAVLTPEKDTALRRALATRLLGFDAATIDALNNDERRWEQRVEEFAGYRQRWQKNGVLPMLRQMMINYRIAESLLASQGGERRLTDVLHLGELLQEATTQLENEFALVRWLTLQVESPNSQATNQQLRLESDRHLVQIITVHKSKGLEFPLVFLPFAADFHVQKRPLFHDRQAYR
;
A
#
# COMPACT_ATOMS: atom_id res chain seq x y z
N GLN A 1 -0.08 -7.60 -34.39
CA GLN A 1 -1.01 -6.45 -34.26
C GLN A 1 -0.27 -5.16 -34.64
N PRO A 2 -0.97 -4.07 -35.02
CA PRO A 2 -0.31 -2.77 -35.25
C PRO A 2 0.38 -2.27 -33.98
N ALA A 3 1.47 -1.51 -34.14
CA ALA A 3 2.26 -1.00 -33.00
C ALA A 3 1.52 0.05 -32.15
N LEU A 4 0.49 0.69 -32.71
CA LEU A 4 -0.37 1.64 -32.01
C LEU A 4 -1.83 1.38 -32.37
N ARG A 5 -2.69 1.33 -31.36
CA ARG A 5 -4.14 1.25 -31.51
C ARG A 5 -4.77 2.41 -30.74
N VAL A 6 -5.68 3.13 -31.40
CA VAL A 6 -6.40 4.27 -30.81
C VAL A 6 -7.87 3.89 -30.68
N TRP A 7 -8.46 4.24 -29.54
CA TRP A 7 -9.90 4.13 -29.32
C TRP A 7 -10.55 5.49 -29.40
N LEU A 8 -11.73 5.52 -30.01
CA LEU A 8 -12.58 6.70 -30.08
C LEU A 8 -13.91 6.37 -29.41
N GLN A 9 -14.25 7.13 -28.36
CA GLN A 9 -15.60 7.10 -27.82
C GLN A 9 -16.54 7.76 -28.83
N GLN A 10 -17.63 7.07 -29.17
CA GLN A 10 -18.63 7.60 -30.10
C GLN A 10 -19.36 8.80 -29.48
N GLY A 11 -19.63 9.83 -30.29
CA GLY A 11 -20.35 11.04 -29.89
C GLY A 11 -19.80 12.32 -30.52
N ALA A 12 -20.56 13.42 -30.41
CA ALA A 12 -20.15 14.75 -30.88
C ALA A 12 -19.31 15.53 -29.85
N GLY A 13 -19.24 15.04 -28.62
CA GLY A 13 -18.53 15.62 -27.49
C GLY A 13 -18.93 14.91 -26.20
N VAL A 14 -18.05 14.88 -25.21
CA VAL A 14 -18.25 14.18 -23.93
C VAL A 14 -17.61 14.97 -22.80
N GLY A 15 -18.21 14.95 -21.62
CA GLY A 15 -17.60 15.55 -20.43
C GLY A 15 -16.36 14.77 -19.99
N VAL A 16 -15.35 15.44 -19.42
CA VAL A 16 -14.08 14.80 -19.01
C VAL A 16 -14.30 13.60 -18.09
N SER A 17 -15.22 13.70 -17.13
CA SER A 17 -15.52 12.61 -16.19
C SER A 17 -16.13 11.39 -16.89
N GLU A 18 -17.08 11.61 -17.82
CA GLU A 18 -17.71 10.53 -18.58
C GLU A 18 -16.72 9.87 -19.54
N TYR A 19 -15.86 10.66 -20.19
CA TYR A 19 -14.75 10.17 -20.99
C TYR A 19 -13.80 9.28 -20.17
N GLN A 20 -13.38 9.74 -19.00
CA GLN A 20 -12.48 8.99 -18.14
C GLN A 20 -13.13 7.68 -17.67
N GLN A 21 -14.40 7.70 -17.24
CA GLN A 21 -15.10 6.47 -16.85
C GLN A 21 -15.23 5.49 -18.01
N TYR A 22 -15.61 5.98 -19.21
CA TYR A 22 -15.74 5.14 -20.40
C TYR A 22 -14.40 4.51 -20.79
N MET A 23 -13.35 5.31 -20.90
CA MET A 23 -12.02 4.82 -21.28
C MET A 23 -11.39 3.91 -20.24
N ALA A 24 -11.63 4.13 -18.94
CA ALA A 24 -11.20 3.21 -17.89
C ALA A 24 -11.85 1.82 -18.06
N ARG A 25 -13.16 1.77 -18.33
CA ARG A 25 -13.88 0.51 -18.57
C ARG A 25 -13.41 -0.19 -19.85
N GLN A 26 -13.21 0.55 -20.94
CA GLN A 26 -12.69 -0.01 -22.19
C GLN A 26 -11.25 -0.55 -22.03
N CYS A 27 -10.42 0.17 -21.28
CA CYS A 27 -9.08 -0.28 -20.91
C CYS A 27 -9.13 -1.61 -20.14
N ALA A 28 -9.93 -1.68 -19.09
CA ALA A 28 -10.08 -2.88 -18.28
C ALA A 28 -10.65 -4.06 -19.07
N ALA A 29 -11.67 -3.83 -19.91
CA ALA A 29 -12.24 -4.86 -20.77
C ALA A 29 -11.22 -5.42 -21.76
N THR A 30 -10.44 -4.56 -22.42
CA THR A 30 -9.40 -5.01 -23.36
C THR A 30 -8.31 -5.82 -22.65
N ILE A 31 -7.89 -5.38 -21.46
CA ILE A 31 -6.92 -6.12 -20.66
C ILE A 31 -7.49 -7.50 -20.26
N CYS A 32 -8.77 -7.55 -19.88
CA CYS A 32 -9.46 -8.81 -19.59
C CYS A 32 -9.43 -9.77 -20.79
N ASP A 33 -9.83 -9.28 -21.96
CA ASP A 33 -9.85 -10.06 -23.20
C ASP A 33 -8.45 -10.58 -23.56
N TRP A 34 -7.42 -9.76 -23.39
CA TRP A 34 -6.03 -10.15 -23.67
C TRP A 34 -5.52 -11.20 -22.68
N LEU A 35 -5.81 -11.05 -21.39
CA LEU A 35 -5.42 -12.04 -20.39
C LEU A 35 -6.19 -13.36 -20.57
N TYR A 36 -7.46 -13.30 -20.99
CA TYR A 36 -8.23 -14.48 -21.34
C TYR A 36 -7.65 -15.19 -22.57
N ALA A 37 -7.38 -14.46 -23.65
CA ALA A 37 -6.73 -14.99 -24.84
C ALA A 37 -5.33 -15.56 -24.53
N ALA A 38 -4.58 -14.97 -23.62
CA ALA A 38 -3.28 -15.49 -23.20
C ALA A 38 -3.39 -16.85 -22.51
N ARG A 39 -4.44 -17.04 -21.70
CA ARG A 39 -4.73 -18.33 -21.05
C ARG A 39 -5.12 -19.42 -22.04
N GLU A 40 -5.81 -19.05 -23.12
CA GLU A 40 -6.13 -19.95 -24.23
C GLU A 40 -4.94 -20.16 -25.20
N GLY A 41 -3.80 -19.51 -24.96
CA GLY A 41 -2.61 -19.61 -25.83
C GLY A 41 -2.70 -18.78 -27.11
N GLU A 42 -3.68 -17.88 -27.21
CA GLU A 42 -3.94 -17.03 -28.37
C GLU A 42 -3.29 -15.64 -28.28
N ALA A 43 -2.75 -15.27 -27.11
CA ALA A 43 -2.00 -14.03 -26.92
C ALA A 43 -0.61 -14.27 -26.30
N TRP A 44 0.42 -13.84 -27.02
CA TRP A 44 1.82 -13.96 -26.62
C TRP A 44 2.61 -12.71 -27.00
N LEU A 45 3.72 -12.51 -26.29
CA LEU A 45 4.77 -11.58 -26.67
C LEU A 45 5.82 -12.36 -27.48
N GLU A 46 6.18 -11.84 -28.65
CA GLU A 46 7.21 -12.43 -29.50
C GLU A 46 8.49 -11.60 -29.39
N GLY A 47 9.49 -12.17 -28.73
CA GLY A 47 10.78 -11.54 -28.49
C GLY A 47 11.92 -12.27 -29.20
N ARG A 48 13.17 -11.84 -28.93
CA ARG A 48 14.37 -12.46 -29.53
C ARG A 48 14.60 -13.91 -29.10
N TRP A 49 14.04 -14.32 -27.96
CA TRP A 49 14.23 -15.63 -27.36
C TRP A 49 13.02 -16.56 -27.50
N GLY A 50 12.00 -16.14 -28.25
CA GLY A 50 10.82 -16.96 -28.54
C GLY A 50 9.51 -16.27 -28.17
N ARG A 51 8.46 -17.08 -28.07
CA ARG A 51 7.11 -16.66 -27.70
C ARG A 51 6.87 -16.96 -26.23
N GLU A 52 6.44 -15.94 -25.50
CA GLU A 52 6.04 -16.06 -24.10
C GLU A 52 4.56 -15.67 -23.97
N PRO A 53 3.75 -16.44 -23.23
CA PRO A 53 2.35 -16.10 -23.02
C PRO A 53 2.26 -14.75 -22.30
N LEU A 54 1.34 -13.90 -22.73
CA LEU A 54 1.17 -12.58 -22.12
C LEU A 54 0.76 -12.71 -20.65
N GLN A 55 1.48 -12.01 -19.76
CA GLN A 55 1.17 -11.96 -18.33
C GLN A 55 0.65 -10.58 -17.93
N ALA A 56 -0.05 -10.51 -16.79
CA ALA A 56 -0.52 -9.24 -16.25
C ALA A 56 0.63 -8.27 -15.94
N SER A 57 1.79 -8.79 -15.52
CA SER A 57 3.00 -7.99 -15.27
C SER A 57 3.58 -7.29 -16.51
N ASP A 58 3.22 -7.76 -17.70
CA ASP A 58 3.67 -7.17 -18.97
C ASP A 58 2.83 -5.96 -19.39
N ILE A 59 1.71 -5.74 -18.71
CA ILE A 59 0.73 -4.71 -19.03
C ILE A 59 0.94 -3.52 -18.09
N THR A 60 1.24 -2.37 -18.68
CA THR A 60 1.40 -1.11 -17.97
C THR A 60 0.37 -0.08 -18.41
N VAL A 61 -0.36 0.52 -17.47
CA VAL A 61 -1.28 1.63 -17.71
C VAL A 61 -0.64 2.93 -17.25
N LEU A 62 -0.41 3.85 -18.18
CA LEU A 62 0.10 5.19 -17.87
C LEU A 62 -1.05 6.13 -17.52
N VAL A 63 -0.89 6.81 -16.39
CA VAL A 63 -1.82 7.82 -15.88
C VAL A 63 -1.08 9.11 -15.55
N ARG A 64 -1.80 10.20 -15.34
CA ARG A 64 -1.22 11.50 -14.97
C ARG A 64 -1.13 11.67 -13.46
N ASN A 65 -2.15 11.20 -12.74
CA ASN A 65 -2.32 11.46 -11.32
C ASN A 65 -3.02 10.28 -10.60
N ARG A 66 -3.15 10.39 -9.28
CA ARG A 66 -3.78 9.37 -8.42
C ARG A 66 -5.25 9.14 -8.75
N ASN A 67 -6.00 10.17 -9.15
CA ASN A 67 -7.42 10.04 -9.45
C ASN A 67 -7.64 9.17 -10.70
N GLU A 68 -6.86 9.40 -11.75
CA GLU A 68 -6.85 8.54 -12.94
C GLU A 68 -6.43 7.10 -12.61
N ALA A 69 -5.44 6.93 -11.72
CA ALA A 69 -5.04 5.60 -11.25
C ALA A 69 -6.18 4.85 -10.55
N VAL A 70 -6.92 5.55 -9.69
CA VAL A 70 -8.10 5.01 -8.99
C VAL A 70 -9.16 4.57 -9.99
N LEU A 71 -9.48 5.38 -11.01
CA LEU A 71 -10.48 5.02 -12.02
C LEU A 71 -10.11 3.73 -12.78
N VAL A 72 -8.84 3.58 -13.18
CA VAL A 72 -8.36 2.36 -13.85
C VAL A 72 -8.40 1.17 -12.90
N ARG A 73 -7.89 1.34 -11.68
CA ARG A 73 -7.86 0.28 -10.67
C ARG A 73 -9.27 -0.23 -10.35
N ASP A 74 -10.22 0.68 -10.16
CA ASP A 74 -11.59 0.31 -9.82
C ASP A 74 -12.28 -0.40 -11.01
N ALA A 75 -11.99 0.02 -12.25
CA ALA A 75 -12.48 -0.68 -13.45
C ALA A 75 -11.86 -2.09 -13.61
N LEU A 76 -10.57 -2.27 -13.31
CA LEU A 76 -9.90 -3.57 -13.31
C LEU A 76 -10.43 -4.48 -12.19
N ALA A 77 -10.60 -3.92 -10.98
CA ALA A 77 -11.13 -4.64 -9.83
C ALA A 77 -12.57 -5.13 -10.07
N ALA A 78 -13.40 -4.36 -10.78
CA ALA A 78 -14.74 -4.79 -11.19
C ALA A 78 -14.74 -6.03 -12.11
N LEU A 79 -13.61 -6.32 -12.76
CA LEU A 79 -13.39 -7.52 -13.58
C LEU A 79 -12.49 -8.56 -12.89
N MET A 80 -12.25 -8.42 -11.58
CA MET A 80 -11.36 -9.29 -10.80
C MET A 80 -9.91 -9.34 -11.31
N ILE A 81 -9.46 -8.28 -11.98
CA ILE A 81 -8.07 -8.15 -12.46
C ILE A 81 -7.28 -7.38 -11.40
N PRO A 82 -6.29 -8.00 -10.75
CA PRO A 82 -5.51 -7.33 -9.72
C PRO A 82 -4.51 -6.37 -10.36
N ALA A 83 -4.36 -5.18 -9.76
CA ALA A 83 -3.53 -4.11 -10.29
C ALA A 83 -2.83 -3.34 -9.17
N VAL A 84 -1.62 -2.88 -9.45
CA VAL A 84 -0.79 -2.13 -8.49
C VAL A 84 -0.49 -0.73 -9.01
N TYR A 85 -0.71 0.28 -8.18
CA TYR A 85 -0.29 1.65 -8.49
C TYR A 85 1.14 1.87 -8.03
N LEU A 86 2.09 1.78 -8.96
CA LEU A 86 3.53 1.91 -8.69
C LEU A 86 3.94 3.33 -8.32
N SER A 87 3.17 4.34 -8.71
CA SER A 87 3.44 5.73 -8.32
C SER A 87 2.81 6.10 -6.97
N ASN A 88 2.37 5.11 -6.19
CA ASN A 88 1.89 5.37 -4.85
C ASN A 88 3.02 5.91 -3.96
N ARG A 89 2.73 7.00 -3.26
CA ARG A 89 3.61 7.61 -2.25
C ARG A 89 3.02 7.49 -0.85
N ASP A 90 1.96 6.70 -0.71
CA ASP A 90 1.36 6.45 0.59
C ASP A 90 2.44 5.89 1.52
N SER A 91 2.51 6.49 2.69
CA SER A 91 3.45 6.11 3.73
C SER A 91 2.88 4.92 4.49
N VAL A 92 3.73 4.01 4.93
CA VAL A 92 3.34 2.93 5.85
C VAL A 92 2.78 3.52 7.16
N PHE A 93 3.12 4.75 7.52
CA PHE A 93 2.54 5.46 8.68
C PHE A 93 1.09 5.92 8.47
N GLU A 94 0.58 5.91 7.24
CA GLU A 94 -0.84 6.17 6.93
C GLU A 94 -1.71 4.92 7.07
N THR A 95 -1.11 3.75 7.33
CA THR A 95 -1.86 2.49 7.45
C THR A 95 -2.59 2.40 8.80
N PRO A 96 -3.73 1.68 8.86
CA PRO A 96 -4.37 1.32 10.12
C PRO A 96 -3.41 0.63 11.09
N GLU A 97 -2.51 -0.20 10.56
CA GLU A 97 -1.49 -0.93 11.31
C GLU A 97 -0.55 0.01 12.08
N ALA A 98 -0.16 1.15 11.51
CA ALA A 98 0.69 2.14 12.17
C ALA A 98 0.01 2.77 13.39
N LEU A 99 -1.28 3.09 13.26
CA LEU A 99 -2.10 3.65 14.33
C LEU A 99 -2.34 2.63 15.45
N GLU A 100 -2.65 1.38 15.10
CA GLU A 100 -2.82 0.31 16.08
C GLU A 100 -1.51 0.02 16.82
N LEU A 101 -0.38 0.00 16.10
CA LEU A 101 0.94 -0.17 16.69
C LEU A 101 1.29 0.99 17.65
N GLN A 102 0.92 2.22 17.32
CA GLN A 102 1.06 3.37 18.23
C GLN A 102 0.33 3.14 19.55
N TRP A 103 -0.93 2.67 19.51
CA TRP A 103 -1.71 2.39 20.72
C TRP A 103 -1.11 1.25 21.55
N ILE A 104 -0.64 0.20 20.88
CA ILE A 104 0.04 -0.92 21.53
C ILE A 104 1.30 -0.44 22.26
N LEU A 105 2.18 0.33 21.59
CA LEU A 105 3.40 0.83 22.22
C LEU A 105 3.09 1.79 23.37
N GLN A 106 2.04 2.61 23.26
CA GLN A 106 1.60 3.49 24.35
C GLN A 106 1.10 2.70 25.56
N ALA A 107 0.38 1.60 25.35
CA ALA A 107 -0.04 0.69 26.41
C ALA A 107 1.16 -0.02 27.05
N VAL A 108 2.17 -0.42 26.27
CA VAL A 108 3.40 -1.03 26.82
C VAL A 108 4.17 -0.03 27.69
N LEU A 109 4.20 1.27 27.34
CA LEU A 109 4.86 2.28 28.17
C LEU A 109 4.12 2.58 29.49
N THR A 110 2.79 2.47 29.46
CA THR A 110 1.92 2.84 30.59
C THR A 110 0.85 1.78 30.84
N PRO A 111 1.24 0.53 31.20
CA PRO A 111 0.29 -0.57 31.38
C PRO A 111 -0.71 -0.32 32.52
N GLU A 112 -0.31 0.47 33.52
CA GLU A 112 -1.16 0.91 34.63
C GLU A 112 -2.25 1.93 34.23
N LYS A 113 -2.22 2.46 33.01
CA LYS A 113 -3.27 3.35 32.52
C LYS A 113 -4.35 2.54 31.80
N ASP A 114 -5.47 2.34 32.48
CA ASP A 114 -6.60 1.56 31.98
C ASP A 114 -7.02 1.91 30.56
N THR A 115 -7.13 3.21 30.25
CA THR A 115 -7.58 3.67 28.94
C THR A 115 -6.60 3.30 27.82
N ALA A 116 -5.28 3.34 28.08
CA ALA A 116 -4.27 2.98 27.10
C ALA A 116 -4.27 1.47 26.85
N LEU A 117 -4.30 0.67 27.91
CA LEU A 117 -4.31 -0.79 27.80
C LEU A 117 -5.59 -1.30 27.13
N ARG A 118 -6.77 -0.76 27.50
CA ARG A 118 -8.04 -1.12 26.84
C ARG A 118 -8.03 -0.80 25.35
N ARG A 119 -7.49 0.36 24.97
CA ARG A 119 -7.37 0.76 23.56
C ARG A 119 -6.46 -0.18 22.77
N ALA A 120 -5.33 -0.61 23.36
CA ALA A 120 -4.44 -1.58 22.72
C ALA A 120 -5.12 -2.94 22.56
N LEU A 121 -5.80 -3.45 23.59
CA LEU A 121 -6.53 -4.73 23.54
C LEU A 121 -7.65 -4.72 22.50
N ALA A 122 -8.23 -3.55 22.20
CA ALA A 122 -9.24 -3.38 21.16
C ALA A 122 -8.69 -3.31 19.72
N THR A 123 -7.36 -3.38 19.53
CA THR A 123 -6.76 -3.38 18.19
C THR A 123 -7.01 -4.70 17.46
N ARG A 124 -7.09 -4.63 16.13
CA ARG A 124 -7.18 -5.83 15.28
C ARG A 124 -5.91 -6.65 15.32
N LEU A 125 -4.75 -6.01 15.54
CA LEU A 125 -3.47 -6.68 15.71
C LEU A 125 -3.47 -7.65 16.90
N LEU A 126 -4.06 -7.28 18.04
CA LEU A 126 -4.13 -8.18 19.21
C LEU A 126 -5.30 -9.17 19.12
N GLY A 127 -6.32 -8.89 18.30
CA GLY A 127 -7.31 -9.87 17.88
C GLY A 127 -8.36 -10.27 18.93
N PHE A 128 -8.56 -9.47 19.98
CA PHE A 128 -9.63 -9.71 20.94
C PHE A 128 -11.00 -9.36 20.35
N ASP A 129 -12.00 -10.19 20.66
CA ASP A 129 -13.39 -9.88 20.35
C ASP A 129 -14.03 -8.99 21.43
N ALA A 130 -15.17 -8.40 21.09
CA ALA A 130 -15.88 -7.49 21.99
C ALA A 130 -16.30 -8.17 23.31
N ALA A 131 -16.70 -9.44 23.25
CA ALA A 131 -17.07 -10.21 24.43
C ALA A 131 -15.89 -10.44 25.39
N THR A 132 -14.70 -10.72 24.87
CA THR A 132 -13.50 -10.89 25.70
C THR A 132 -13.09 -9.57 26.34
N ILE A 133 -13.17 -8.45 25.61
CA ILE A 133 -12.89 -7.12 26.16
C ILE A 133 -13.89 -6.75 27.24
N ASP A 134 -15.18 -7.05 27.04
CA ASP A 134 -16.21 -6.79 28.06
C ASP A 134 -16.03 -7.66 29.31
N ALA A 135 -15.66 -8.93 29.14
CA ALA A 135 -15.35 -9.81 30.26
C ALA A 135 -14.19 -9.28 31.13
N LEU A 136 -13.21 -8.58 30.52
CA LEU A 136 -12.12 -7.92 31.27
C LEU A 136 -12.59 -6.74 32.13
N ASN A 137 -13.76 -6.14 31.85
CA ASN A 137 -14.33 -5.09 32.70
C ASN A 137 -14.81 -5.62 34.06
N ASN A 138 -15.19 -6.90 34.10
CA ASN A 138 -15.86 -7.51 35.25
C ASN A 138 -14.96 -8.49 36.02
N ASP A 139 -13.70 -8.67 35.59
CA ASP A 139 -12.75 -9.61 36.18
C ASP A 139 -11.40 -8.92 36.44
N GLU A 140 -11.25 -8.36 37.65
CA GLU A 140 -10.03 -7.66 38.10
C GLU A 140 -8.78 -8.54 38.01
N ARG A 141 -8.90 -9.85 38.28
CA ARG A 141 -7.74 -10.75 38.22
C ARG A 141 -7.24 -10.93 36.80
N ARG A 142 -8.14 -11.09 35.83
CA ARG A 142 -7.75 -11.14 34.42
C ARG A 142 -7.18 -9.82 33.95
N TRP A 143 -7.70 -8.69 34.46
CA TRP A 143 -7.15 -7.37 34.17
C TRP A 143 -5.72 -7.23 34.69
N GLU A 144 -5.45 -7.58 35.94
CA GLU A 144 -4.11 -7.58 36.55
C GLU A 144 -3.11 -8.42 35.75
N GLN A 145 -3.52 -9.61 35.28
CA GLN A 145 -2.69 -10.45 34.42
C GLN A 145 -2.29 -9.74 33.12
N ARG A 146 -3.17 -8.94 32.52
CA ARG A 146 -2.85 -8.15 31.32
C ARG A 146 -1.91 -6.98 31.61
N VAL A 147 -2.10 -6.32 32.75
CA VAL A 147 -1.18 -5.27 33.21
C VAL A 147 0.22 -5.86 33.41
N GLU A 148 0.33 -7.01 34.06
CA GLU A 148 1.61 -7.69 34.30
C GLU A 148 2.26 -8.17 32.98
N GLU A 149 1.47 -8.71 32.05
CA GLU A 149 1.94 -9.11 30.72
C GLU A 149 2.56 -7.92 29.96
N PHE A 150 1.86 -6.78 29.91
CA PHE A 150 2.36 -5.58 29.23
C PHE A 150 3.56 -4.95 29.95
N ALA A 151 3.60 -5.01 31.29
CA ALA A 151 4.79 -4.64 32.05
C ALA A 151 6.00 -5.53 31.69
N GLY A 152 5.77 -6.82 31.45
CA GLY A 152 6.78 -7.75 30.93
C GLY A 152 7.31 -7.33 29.56
N TYR A 153 6.43 -6.92 28.63
CA TYR A 153 6.84 -6.38 27.34
C TYR A 153 7.68 -5.11 27.48
N ARG A 154 7.31 -4.21 28.40
CA ARG A 154 8.10 -3.00 28.69
C ARG A 154 9.52 -3.33 29.14
N GLN A 155 9.67 -4.28 30.06
CA GLN A 155 10.99 -4.73 30.52
C GLN A 155 11.82 -5.32 29.38
N ARG A 156 11.19 -6.11 28.49
CA ARG A 156 11.89 -6.68 27.34
C ARG A 156 12.31 -5.60 26.35
N TRP A 157 11.47 -4.61 26.11
CA TRP A 157 11.83 -3.47 25.26
C TRP A 157 13.05 -2.76 25.83
N GLN A 158 13.06 -2.42 27.12
CA GLN A 158 14.19 -1.75 27.77
C GLN A 158 15.49 -2.57 27.70
N LYS A 159 15.40 -3.90 27.82
CA LYS A 159 16.58 -4.78 27.84
C LYS A 159 17.09 -5.16 26.45
N ASN A 160 16.21 -5.34 25.48
CA ASN A 160 16.52 -5.97 24.20
C ASN A 160 16.12 -5.15 22.98
N GLY A 161 15.41 -4.03 23.16
CA GLY A 161 14.92 -3.18 22.09
C GLY A 161 13.50 -3.50 21.63
N VAL A 162 12.99 -2.65 20.74
CA VAL A 162 11.59 -2.68 20.27
C VAL A 162 11.28 -3.94 19.46
N LEU A 163 12.18 -4.36 18.55
CA LEU A 163 11.95 -5.51 17.69
C LEU A 163 11.82 -6.84 18.46
N PRO A 164 12.70 -7.19 19.41
CA PRO A 164 12.51 -8.41 20.19
C PRO A 164 11.21 -8.43 21.01
N MET A 165 10.78 -7.27 21.51
CA MET A 165 9.49 -7.13 22.21
C MET A 165 8.32 -7.37 21.23
N LEU A 166 8.31 -6.69 20.08
CA LEU A 166 7.26 -6.86 19.06
C LEU A 166 7.18 -8.29 18.54
N ARG A 167 8.32 -8.96 18.32
CA ARG A 167 8.34 -10.38 17.94
C ARG A 167 7.71 -11.29 18.99
N GLN A 168 7.93 -11.00 20.28
CA GLN A 168 7.27 -11.76 21.34
C GLN A 168 5.76 -11.53 21.33
N MET A 169 5.32 -10.29 21.16
CA MET A 169 3.89 -9.98 21.03
C MET A 169 3.28 -10.69 19.83
N MET A 170 3.96 -10.68 18.67
CA MET A 170 3.51 -11.39 17.47
C MET A 170 3.26 -12.88 17.73
N ILE A 171 4.14 -13.54 18.49
CA ILE A 171 4.00 -14.96 18.84
C ILE A 171 2.86 -15.16 19.84
N ASN A 172 2.83 -14.38 20.92
CA ASN A 172 1.84 -14.54 21.99
C ASN A 172 0.41 -14.30 21.51
N TYR A 173 0.22 -13.30 20.64
CA TYR A 173 -1.07 -12.92 20.07
C TYR A 173 -1.36 -13.55 18.70
N ARG A 174 -0.43 -14.36 18.16
CA ARG A 174 -0.55 -15.01 16.84
C ARG A 174 -0.91 -14.01 15.73
N ILE A 175 -0.26 -12.84 15.78
CA ILE A 175 -0.59 -11.67 14.95
C ILE A 175 -0.37 -12.03 13.47
N ALA A 176 0.73 -12.71 13.15
CA ALA A 176 1.04 -13.08 11.78
C ALA A 176 0.01 -14.05 11.21
N GLU A 177 -0.38 -15.08 11.95
CA GLU A 177 -1.38 -16.06 11.53
C GLU A 177 -2.76 -15.41 11.34
N SER A 178 -3.15 -14.54 12.27
CA SER A 178 -4.42 -13.79 12.19
C SER A 178 -4.46 -12.87 10.97
N LEU A 179 -3.37 -12.15 10.70
CA LEU A 179 -3.25 -11.29 9.52
C LEU A 179 -3.32 -12.11 8.23
N LEU A 180 -2.52 -13.18 8.11
CA LEU A 180 -2.48 -14.02 6.90
C LEU A 180 -3.81 -14.71 6.59
N ALA A 181 -4.63 -15.00 7.60
CA ALA A 181 -5.97 -15.54 7.40
C ALA A 181 -7.00 -14.49 6.92
N SER A 182 -6.66 -13.19 6.97
CA SER A 182 -7.54 -12.09 6.57
C SER A 182 -7.33 -11.66 5.12
N GLN A 183 -8.36 -11.04 4.52
CA GLN A 183 -8.26 -10.49 3.16
C GLN A 183 -7.17 -9.41 3.09
N GLY A 184 -6.24 -9.54 2.13
CA GLY A 184 -5.07 -8.64 2.04
C GLY A 184 -4.04 -8.86 3.15
N GLY A 185 -4.08 -10.01 3.84
CA GLY A 185 -3.27 -10.32 5.00
C GLY A 185 -1.76 -10.21 4.80
N GLU A 186 -1.26 -10.67 3.65
CA GLU A 186 0.17 -10.61 3.30
C GLU A 186 0.69 -9.18 3.28
N ARG A 187 -0.11 -8.25 2.73
CA ARG A 187 0.19 -6.82 2.71
C ARG A 187 0.26 -6.25 4.11
N ARG A 188 -0.79 -6.50 4.91
CA ARG A 188 -0.89 -5.98 6.27
C ARG A 188 0.25 -6.49 7.15
N LEU A 189 0.62 -7.77 7.01
CA LEU A 189 1.77 -8.34 7.70
C LEU A 189 3.07 -7.66 7.23
N THR A 190 3.23 -7.46 5.92
CA THR A 190 4.38 -6.75 5.35
C THR A 190 4.50 -5.33 5.92
N ASP A 191 3.38 -4.61 6.04
CA ASP A 191 3.32 -3.26 6.60
C ASP A 191 3.71 -3.25 8.09
N VAL A 192 3.23 -4.21 8.89
CA VAL A 192 3.62 -4.36 10.31
C VAL A 192 5.11 -4.64 10.46
N LEU A 193 5.68 -5.54 9.65
CA LEU A 193 7.11 -5.84 9.67
C LEU A 193 7.93 -4.61 9.28
N HIS A 194 7.47 -3.89 8.25
CA HIS A 194 8.12 -2.67 7.79
C HIS A 194 8.11 -1.57 8.85
N LEU A 195 6.99 -1.37 9.55
CA LEU A 195 6.91 -0.47 10.70
C LEU A 195 7.89 -0.87 11.80
N GLY A 196 8.05 -2.17 12.07
CA GLY A 196 9.04 -2.69 13.01
C GLY A 196 10.48 -2.31 12.64
N GLU A 197 10.84 -2.41 11.35
CA GLU A 197 12.15 -2.00 10.84
C GLU A 197 12.38 -0.48 11.00
N LEU A 198 11.38 0.33 10.64
CA LEU A 198 11.44 1.80 10.79
C LEU A 198 11.56 2.22 12.25
N LEU A 199 10.84 1.55 13.16
CA LEU A 199 10.98 1.76 14.60
C LEU A 199 12.39 1.44 15.07
N GLN A 200 12.95 0.32 14.62
CA GLN A 200 14.33 -0.07 14.96
C GLN A 200 15.35 0.94 14.45
N GLU A 201 15.20 1.41 13.20
CA GLU A 201 16.05 2.45 12.63
C GLU A 201 15.98 3.73 13.47
N ALA A 202 14.76 4.17 13.82
CA ALA A 202 14.56 5.36 14.65
C ALA A 202 15.18 5.25 16.04
N THR A 203 15.24 4.05 16.65
CA THR A 203 15.89 3.88 17.97
C THR A 203 17.36 4.29 17.98
N THR A 204 18.05 4.29 16.83
CA THR A 204 19.46 4.70 16.74
C THR A 204 19.66 6.20 16.98
N GLN A 205 18.62 7.01 16.80
CA GLN A 205 18.66 8.46 16.92
C GLN A 205 17.94 8.96 18.18
N LEU A 206 17.35 8.06 18.97
CA LEU A 206 16.46 8.39 20.08
C LEU A 206 16.98 7.80 21.39
N GLU A 207 16.88 8.58 22.46
CA GLU A 207 17.51 8.24 23.74
C GLU A 207 16.70 7.25 24.60
N ASN A 208 15.40 7.12 24.37
CA ASN A 208 14.53 6.27 25.18
C ASN A 208 13.21 5.89 24.48
N GLU A 209 12.44 4.98 25.10
CA GLU A 209 11.21 4.41 24.53
C GLU A 209 10.08 5.43 24.44
N PHE A 210 10.01 6.39 25.38
CA PHE A 210 9.04 7.49 25.31
C PHE A 210 9.30 8.38 24.10
N ALA A 211 10.56 8.65 23.78
CA ALA A 211 10.95 9.39 22.59
C ALA A 211 10.55 8.62 21.31
N LEU A 212 10.67 7.29 21.29
CA LEU A 212 10.22 6.47 20.16
C LEU A 212 8.71 6.52 19.95
N VAL A 213 7.90 6.42 21.02
CA VAL A 213 6.44 6.51 20.90
C VAL A 213 5.99 7.91 20.46
N ARG A 214 6.65 8.96 20.95
CA ARG A 214 6.40 10.33 20.48
C ARG A 214 6.79 10.49 19.01
N TRP A 215 7.93 9.95 18.61
CA TRP A 215 8.35 9.95 17.21
C TRP A 215 7.33 9.24 16.32
N LEU A 216 6.86 8.05 16.71
CA LEU A 216 5.83 7.32 15.96
C LEU A 216 4.52 8.12 15.87
N THR A 217 4.12 8.77 16.97
CA THR A 217 2.94 9.64 16.99
C THR A 217 3.06 10.76 15.94
N LEU A 218 4.22 11.42 15.87
CA LEU A 218 4.45 12.46 14.86
C LEU A 218 4.45 11.90 13.43
N GLN A 219 5.01 10.71 13.20
CA GLN A 219 4.99 10.08 11.88
C GLN A 219 3.57 9.70 11.44
N VAL A 220 2.72 9.23 12.35
CA VAL A 220 1.31 8.90 12.08
C VAL A 220 0.48 10.16 11.84
N GLU A 221 0.71 11.24 12.60
CA GLU A 221 0.01 12.52 12.45
C GLU A 221 0.45 13.30 11.20
N SER A 222 1.71 13.18 10.80
CA SER A 222 2.29 13.94 9.68
C SER A 222 3.29 13.08 8.89
N PRO A 223 2.79 12.10 8.13
CA PRO A 223 3.62 11.17 7.38
C PRO A 223 4.40 11.86 6.25
N ASN A 224 5.67 11.49 6.08
CA ASN A 224 6.50 12.04 5.02
C ASN A 224 6.41 11.18 3.75
N SER A 225 5.44 11.49 2.88
CA SER A 225 5.24 10.82 1.58
C SER A 225 6.43 10.91 0.60
N GLN A 226 7.44 11.74 0.88
CA GLN A 226 8.66 11.84 0.07
C GLN A 226 9.78 10.90 0.53
N ALA A 227 9.69 10.35 1.74
CA ALA A 227 10.71 9.45 2.27
C ALA A 227 10.55 8.05 1.65
N THR A 228 11.53 7.63 0.85
CA THR A 228 11.49 6.34 0.12
C THR A 228 11.39 5.14 1.07
N ASN A 229 12.05 5.18 2.24
CA ASN A 229 11.96 4.12 3.24
C ASN A 229 10.60 4.08 3.94
N GLN A 230 9.76 5.11 3.83
CA GLN A 230 8.41 5.09 4.41
C GLN A 230 7.36 4.58 3.41
N GLN A 231 7.70 4.45 2.12
CA GLN A 231 6.74 4.02 1.11
C GLN A 231 6.32 2.56 1.33
N LEU A 232 5.05 2.29 1.06
CA LEU A 232 4.52 0.92 1.07
C LEU A 232 5.35 0.04 0.13
N ARG A 233 5.70 -1.16 0.61
CA ARG A 233 6.49 -2.12 -0.18
C ARG A 233 5.67 -2.60 -1.36
N LEU A 234 6.33 -2.72 -2.51
CA LEU A 234 5.75 -3.36 -3.67
C LEU A 234 5.67 -4.87 -3.40
N GLU A 235 4.48 -5.43 -3.54
CA GLU A 235 4.30 -6.88 -3.60
C GLU A 235 5.04 -7.40 -4.84
N SER A 236 5.88 -8.43 -4.66
CA SER A 236 6.58 -9.11 -5.77
C SER A 236 5.60 -10.02 -6.52
N ASP A 237 4.50 -9.48 -7.02
CA ASP A 237 3.50 -10.28 -7.73
C ASP A 237 3.66 -10.14 -9.24
N ARG A 238 4.12 -11.23 -9.85
CA ARG A 238 4.17 -11.44 -11.31
C ARG A 238 2.78 -11.46 -11.98
N HIS A 239 1.71 -11.25 -11.22
CA HIS A 239 0.33 -11.37 -11.68
C HIS A 239 -0.44 -10.05 -11.63
N LEU A 240 0.23 -8.91 -11.45
CA LEU A 240 -0.44 -7.60 -11.32
C LEU A 240 -0.23 -6.73 -12.56
N VAL A 241 -1.33 -6.10 -13.02
CA VAL A 241 -1.25 -5.00 -13.99
C VAL A 241 -0.62 -3.79 -13.31
N GLN A 242 0.36 -3.17 -13.97
CA GLN A 242 1.10 -2.05 -13.41
C GLN A 242 0.45 -0.72 -13.80
N ILE A 243 0.06 0.10 -12.84
CA ILE A 243 -0.42 1.46 -13.07
C ILE A 243 0.68 2.42 -12.62
N ILE A 244 1.20 3.25 -13.53
CA ILE A 244 2.31 4.15 -13.24
C ILE A 244 2.04 5.53 -13.82
N THR A 245 2.55 6.57 -13.17
CA THR A 245 2.45 7.92 -13.73
C THR A 245 3.42 8.12 -14.88
N VAL A 246 3.02 8.90 -15.89
CA VAL A 246 3.89 9.29 -17.03
C VAL A 246 5.22 9.89 -16.57
N HIS A 247 5.24 10.55 -15.42
CA HIS A 247 6.47 11.10 -14.83
C HIS A 247 7.42 10.01 -14.32
N LYS A 248 6.89 8.98 -13.65
CA LYS A 248 7.68 7.88 -13.08
C LYS A 248 8.10 6.86 -14.15
N SER A 249 7.42 6.83 -15.30
CA SER A 249 7.77 5.95 -16.43
C SER A 249 8.95 6.45 -17.27
N LYS A 250 9.50 7.64 -17.00
CA LYS A 250 10.64 8.18 -17.78
C LYS A 250 11.87 7.28 -17.63
N GLY A 251 12.42 6.84 -18.76
CA GLY A 251 13.57 5.93 -18.78
C GLY A 251 13.24 4.47 -18.48
N LEU A 252 11.95 4.13 -18.36
CA LEU A 252 11.47 2.76 -18.24
C LEU A 252 10.92 2.27 -19.59
N GLU A 253 11.07 0.98 -19.84
CA GLU A 253 10.52 0.29 -21.00
C GLU A 253 9.52 -0.76 -20.51
N PHE A 254 8.40 -0.90 -21.21
CA PHE A 254 7.35 -1.87 -20.87
C PHE A 254 6.91 -2.61 -22.14
N PRO A 255 6.59 -3.91 -22.07
CA PRO A 255 6.16 -4.66 -23.24
C PRO A 255 4.86 -4.14 -23.86
N LEU A 256 3.85 -3.85 -23.02
CA LEU A 256 2.56 -3.32 -23.46
C LEU A 256 2.17 -2.11 -22.60
N VAL A 257 1.75 -1.04 -23.28
CA VAL A 257 1.41 0.23 -22.64
C VAL A 257 0.02 0.70 -23.06
N PHE A 258 -0.81 1.02 -22.08
CA PHE A 258 -2.11 1.67 -22.25
C PHE A 258 -2.04 3.13 -21.81
N LEU A 259 -2.68 4.03 -22.57
CA LEU A 259 -2.85 5.45 -22.24
C LEU A 259 -4.33 5.85 -22.34
N PRO A 260 -5.19 5.43 -21.39
CA PRO A 260 -6.65 5.62 -21.50
C PRO A 260 -7.08 7.09 -21.49
N PHE A 261 -6.28 7.99 -20.89
CA PHE A 261 -6.64 9.39 -20.67
C PHE A 261 -5.81 10.37 -21.51
N ALA A 262 -5.33 9.94 -22.67
CA ALA A 262 -4.46 10.76 -23.54
C ALA A 262 -5.14 12.04 -24.06
N ALA A 263 -6.47 12.04 -24.23
CA ALA A 263 -7.21 13.14 -24.85
C ALA A 263 -7.46 14.35 -23.94
N ASP A 264 -7.30 14.20 -22.62
CA ASP A 264 -7.45 15.33 -21.70
C ASP A 264 -6.28 16.32 -21.90
N PHE A 265 -6.51 17.62 -21.80
CA PHE A 265 -5.47 18.63 -22.06
C PHE A 265 -5.51 19.73 -21.02
N HIS A 266 -4.36 19.97 -20.38
CA HIS A 266 -4.15 21.12 -19.52
C HIS A 266 -3.21 22.10 -20.19
N VAL A 267 -3.70 23.32 -20.44
CA VAL A 267 -2.87 24.44 -20.91
C VAL A 267 -1.82 24.75 -19.84
N GLN A 268 -0.53 24.63 -20.20
CA GLN A 268 0.55 25.08 -19.31
C GLN A 268 0.59 26.60 -19.25
N LYS A 269 0.60 27.18 -18.04
CA LYS A 269 0.66 28.63 -17.82
C LYS A 269 2.00 29.26 -18.25
N ARG A 270 3.08 28.47 -18.33
CA ARG A 270 4.42 28.89 -18.79
C ARG A 270 5.01 27.80 -19.68
N PRO A 271 4.63 27.75 -20.97
CA PRO A 271 5.24 26.81 -21.89
C PRO A 271 6.73 27.16 -22.05
N LEU A 272 7.60 26.20 -21.75
CA LEU A 272 9.01 26.28 -22.11
C LEU A 272 9.15 25.73 -23.53
N PHE A 273 9.53 26.59 -24.47
CA PHE A 273 9.83 26.19 -25.83
C PHE A 273 11.33 25.91 -25.97
N HIS A 274 11.66 24.77 -26.57
CA HIS A 274 13.04 24.49 -26.94
C HIS A 274 13.35 25.25 -28.25
N ASP A 275 13.97 26.42 -28.13
CA ASP A 275 14.49 27.15 -29.29
C ASP A 275 15.82 26.51 -29.73
N ARG A 276 15.82 25.85 -30.90
CA ARG A 276 17.02 25.25 -31.48
C ARG A 276 18.02 26.29 -32.03
N GLN A 277 17.63 27.57 -32.16
CA GLN A 277 18.47 28.62 -32.73
C GLN A 277 19.13 29.53 -31.68
N ALA A 278 18.52 29.72 -30.51
CA ALA A 278 18.99 30.66 -29.48
C ALA A 278 19.87 30.05 -28.36
N TYR A 279 20.12 28.73 -28.38
CA TYR A 279 20.94 28.07 -27.36
C TYR A 279 22.44 28.23 -27.69
N ARG A 280 23.04 29.34 -27.23
CA ARG A 280 24.50 29.49 -27.07
C ARG A 280 24.88 29.41 -25.60
#